data_AF-A0A7C2MFD8-F1
#
_entry.id   AF-A0A7C2MFD8-F1
#
_cell.length_a   1.000
_cell.length_b   1.000
_cell.length_c   1.000
_cell.angle_alpha   90.00
_cell.angle_beta   90.00
_cell.angle_gamma   90.00
#
_symmetry.space_group_name_H-M   'P 1'
#
loop_
_entity.id
_entity.type
_entity.pdbx_description
1 polymer ?
#
loop_
_entity_poly.entity_id
_entity_poly.type
_entity_poly.pdbx_seq_one_letter_code
_entity_poly.pdbx_strand_id
1 'polypeptide(L)' 'MLEALIRQLPPELQQEVADFVEFLLQKRARKAAKPLRQDWAGALKEYRDQYTALDLQRKALEWRGV' A
#
# COMPACT_ATOMS: atom_id res chain seq x y z
N MET A 1 13.79 -27.74 16.42
CA MET A 1 14.79 -26.93 17.14
C MET A 1 14.19 -25.66 17.72
N LEU A 2 13.52 -24.83 16.92
CA LEU A 2 12.88 -23.59 17.38
C LEU A 2 11.80 -23.82 18.47
N GLU A 3 10.91 -24.79 18.27
CA GLU A 3 9.85 -25.11 19.23
C GLU A 3 10.38 -25.54 20.62
N ALA A 4 11.55 -26.20 20.67
CA ALA A 4 12.17 -26.64 21.91
C ALA A 4 12.78 -25.47 22.71
N LEU A 5 13.19 -24.40 22.03
CA LEU A 5 13.67 -23.17 22.66
C LEU A 5 12.49 -22.33 23.18
N ILE A 6 11.40 -22.26 22.42
CA ILE A 6 10.19 -21.54 22.82
C ILE A 6 9.58 -22.15 24.09
N ARG A 7 9.57 -23.48 24.21
CA ARG A 7 9.07 -24.18 25.42
C ARG A 7 9.90 -23.95 26.69
N GLN A 8 11.15 -23.49 26.56
CA GLN A 8 12.01 -23.16 27.70
C GLN A 8 11.81 -21.73 28.20
N LEU A 9 11.07 -20.90 27.45
CA LEU A 9 10.80 -19.52 27.85
C LEU A 9 9.73 -19.46 28.94
N PRO A 10 9.82 -18.49 29.86
CA PRO A 10 8.72 -18.08 30.72
C PRO A 10 7.47 -17.74 29.89
N PRO A 11 6.25 -17.94 30.42
CA PRO A 11 5.00 -17.71 29.70
C PRO A 11 4.86 -16.28 29.15
N GLU A 12 5.41 -15.28 29.84
CA GLU A 12 5.45 -13.88 29.40
C GLU A 12 6.22 -13.72 28.08
N LEU A 13 7.39 -14.37 27.97
CA LEU A 13 8.23 -14.32 26.77
C LEU A 13 7.69 -15.21 25.65
N GLN A 14 6.94 -16.27 25.97
CA GLN A 14 6.24 -17.06 24.96
C GLN A 14 5.18 -16.24 24.24
N GLN A 15 4.47 -15.37 24.96
CA GLN A 15 3.49 -14.46 24.37
C GLN A 15 4.16 -13.46 23.42
N GLU A 16 5.28 -12.86 23.82
CA GLU A 16 6.04 -11.93 22.98
C GLU A 16 6.54 -12.60 21.68
N VAL A 17 6.98 -13.86 21.77
CA VAL A 17 7.35 -14.66 20.59
C VAL A 17 6.15 -14.92 19.69
N ALA A 18 4.98 -15.25 20.24
CA ALA A 18 3.77 -15.46 19.46
C ALA A 18 3.35 -14.18 18.71
N ASP A 19 3.36 -13.04 19.38
CA ASP A 19 3.05 -11.73 18.81
C ASP A 19 4.05 -11.37 17.68
N PHE A 20 5.34 -11.67 17.90
CA PHE A 20 6.37 -11.43 16.88
C PHE A 20 6.21 -12.34 15.66
N VAL A 21 5.86 -13.61 15.85
CA VAL A 21 5.58 -14.54 14.76
C VAL A 21 4.37 -14.08 13.96
N GLU A 22 3.29 -13.65 14.62
CA GLU A 22 2.11 -13.12 13.97
C GLU A 22 2.45 -11.85 13.16
N PHE A 23 3.23 -10.94 13.73
CA PHE A 23 3.74 -9.77 13.04
C PHE A 23 4.55 -10.12 11.78
N LEU A 24 5.44 -11.12 11.86
CA LEU A 24 6.24 -11.55 10.71
C LEU A 24 5.37 -12.13 9.60
N LEU A 25 4.35 -12.94 9.94
CA LEU A 25 3.39 -13.49 8.98
C LEU A 25 2.60 -12.37 8.28
N GLN A 26 2.09 -11.40 9.04
CA GLN A 26 1.38 -10.25 8.49
C GLN A 26 2.30 -9.36 7.62
N LYS A 27 3.54 -9.13 8.06
CA LYS A 27 4.53 -8.33 7.32
C LYS A 27 4.89 -8.97 5.98
N ARG A 28 5.02 -10.30 5.93
CA ARG A 28 5.25 -11.05 4.69
C ARG A 28 4.04 -10.97 3.75
N ALA A 29 2.83 -11.04 4.29
CA ALA A 29 1.60 -10.86 3.51
C ALA A 29 1.48 -9.44 2.93
N ARG A 30 1.79 -8.40 3.71
CA ARG A 30 1.76 -6.99 3.24
C ARG A 30 2.80 -6.69 2.16
N LYS A 31 3.98 -7.30 2.22
CA LYS A 31 5.01 -7.16 1.18
C LYS A 31 4.62 -7.74 -0.19
N ALA A 32 3.57 -8.56 -0.25
CA ALA A 32 3.02 -9.05 -1.51
C ALA A 32 2.11 -8.02 -2.22
N ALA A 33 1.88 -6.85 -1.63
CA ALA A 33 1.21 -5.76 -2.32
C ALA A 33 2.04 -5.39 -3.57
N LYS A 34 1.42 -5.51 -4.74
CA LYS A 34 2.06 -5.18 -6.01
C LYS A 34 2.59 -3.74 -5.95
N PRO A 35 3.78 -3.47 -6.52
CA PRO A 35 4.25 -2.09 -6.63
C PRO A 35 3.18 -1.24 -7.30
N LEU A 36 2.99 -0.01 -6.80
CA LEU A 36 2.06 0.94 -7.40
C LEU A 36 2.47 1.15 -8.86
N ARG A 37 1.60 0.77 -9.80
CA ARG A 37 1.94 0.72 -11.23
C ARG A 37 2.27 2.11 -11.80
N GLN A 38 1.75 3.18 -11.19
CA GLN A 38 1.94 4.58 -11.62
C GLN A 38 1.67 4.76 -13.13
N ASP A 39 0.83 3.91 -13.71
CA ASP A 39 0.42 3.92 -15.12
C ASP A 39 -0.41 5.17 -15.48
N TRP A 40 -1.04 5.77 -14.49
CA TRP A 40 -1.67 7.09 -14.59
C TRP A 40 -0.67 8.25 -14.70
N ALA A 41 0.58 8.09 -14.22
CA ALA A 41 1.54 9.18 -14.19
C ALA A 41 2.02 9.49 -15.61
N GLY A 42 1.63 10.65 -16.13
CA GLY A 42 1.95 11.06 -17.50
C GLY A 42 0.95 10.59 -18.56
N ALA A 43 -0.14 9.91 -18.17
CA ALA A 43 -1.19 9.48 -19.10
C ALA A 43 -1.83 10.63 -19.90
N LEU A 44 -1.75 11.87 -19.40
CA LEU A 44 -2.27 13.06 -20.07
C LEU A 44 -1.23 13.84 -20.89
N LYS A 45 -0.01 13.32 -21.06
CA LYS A 45 1.07 14.06 -21.72
C LYS A 45 0.75 14.42 -23.17
N GLU A 46 0.03 13.55 -23.90
CA GLU A 46 -0.36 13.73 -25.29
C GLU A 46 -1.42 14.83 -25.49
N TYR A 47 -2.11 15.20 -24.41
CA TYR A 47 -3.16 16.21 -24.40
C TYR A 47 -2.65 17.60 -23.98
N ARG A 48 -1.36 17.73 -23.67
CA ARG A 48 -0.74 18.99 -23.21
C ARG A 48 -0.97 20.15 -24.16
N ASP A 49 -0.90 19.89 -25.47
CA ASP A 49 -1.05 20.92 -26.51
C ASP A 49 -2.51 21.08 -26.95
N GLN A 50 -3.40 20.18 -26.52
CA GLN A 50 -4.81 20.17 -26.88
C GLN A 50 -5.69 20.89 -25.85
N TYR A 51 -5.26 20.95 -24.59
CA TYR A 51 -6.01 21.55 -23.51
C TYR A 51 -5.12 22.41 -22.63
N THR A 52 -5.57 23.63 -22.36
CA THR A 52 -4.96 24.47 -21.33
C THR A 52 -5.46 24.04 -19.95
N ALA A 53 -4.74 24.46 -18.90
CA ALA A 53 -5.19 24.23 -17.52
C ALA A 53 -6.59 24.80 -17.26
N LEU A 54 -6.94 25.92 -17.92
CA LEU A 54 -8.24 26.56 -17.79
C LEU A 54 -9.37 25.74 -18.45
N ASP A 55 -9.11 25.12 -19.59
CA ASP A 55 -10.08 24.27 -20.29
C ASP A 55 -10.41 23.01 -19.47
N LEU A 56 -9.39 22.40 -18.86
CA LEU A 56 -9.56 21.26 -17.97
C LEU A 56 -10.35 21.63 -16.72
N GLN A 57 -10.11 22.82 -16.17
CA GLN A 57 -10.87 23.33 -15.02
C GLN A 57 -12.36 23.54 -15.36
N ARG A 58 -12.67 24.12 -16.52
CA ARG A 58 -14.06 24.30 -16.98
C ARG A 58 -14.76 22.95 -17.17
N LYS A 59 -14.12 22.01 -17.87
CA LYS A 59 -14.65 20.64 -18.04
C LYS A 59 -14.86 19.93 -16.71
N ALA A 60 -13.97 20.13 -15.74
CA ALA A 60 -14.11 19.52 -14.42
C ALA A 60 -15.32 20.06 -13.64
N LEU A 61 -15.66 21.34 -13.79
CA LEU A 61 -16.87 21.93 -13.21
C LEU A 61 -18.13 21.38 -13.89
N GLU A 62 -18.13 21.33 -15.23
CA GLU A 62 -19.22 20.74 -16.03
C GLU A 62 -19.49 19.28 -15.65
N TRP A 63 -18.44 18.46 -15.48
CA TRP A 63 -18.57 17.05 -15.09
C TRP A 63 -19.03 16.86 -13.65
N ARG A 64 -18.74 17.82 -12.77
CA ARG A 64 -19.24 17.80 -11.39
C ARG A 64 -20.66 18.34 -11.27
N GLY A 65 -21.25 18.85 -12.35
CA GLY A 65 -22.60 19.41 -12.38
C GLY A 65 -22.79 20.61 -11.46
N VAL A 66 -21.71 21.36 -11.19
CA VAL A 66 -21.71 22.57 -10.35
C VAL A 66 -21.79 23.82 -11.21
#